data_AF-G2Z0A6-F1
#
_entry.id   AF-G2Z0A6-F1
#
_cell.length_a   1.000
_cell.length_b   1.000
_cell.length_c   1.000
_cell.angle_alpha   90.00
_cell.angle_beta   90.00
_cell.angle_gamma   90.00
#
_symmetry.space_group_name_H-M   'P 1'
#
loop_
_entity.id
_entity.type
_entity.pdbx_description
1 polymer ?
#
loop_
_entity_poly.entity_id
_entity_poly.type
_entity_poly.pdbx_seq_one_letter_code
_entity_poly.pdbx_strand_id
1 'polypeptide(L)'
;MKSIEETIDEVFSNKLFYNIGNTIDSINIKTESYEKFIKSIKSLNWENTNLDGFNELYNFIHNRKIKEYENWDRYVDIIKEKRVVLNELIKFNEEEVLIDIKYNFLFIILYKYYSQFNKKIPDYFDKLYQVYLFGNIPCNFKYFEKENINKGVFYYW
;
A
#
# COMPACT_ATOMS: atom_id res chain seq x y z
N MET A 1 4.61 7.27 21.41
CA MET A 1 4.35 7.55 19.98
C MET A 1 5.59 7.12 19.25
N LYS A 2 5.44 6.26 18.24
CA LYS A 2 6.56 5.74 17.46
C LYS A 2 7.12 6.83 16.57
N SER A 3 8.45 6.86 16.38
CA SER A 3 9.09 7.68 15.36
C SER A 3 8.75 7.20 13.95
N ILE A 4 9.13 7.97 12.93
CA ILE A 4 8.95 7.55 11.54
C ILE A 4 9.81 6.32 11.23
N GLU A 5 11.02 6.24 11.77
CA GLU A 5 11.94 5.11 11.63
C GLU A 5 11.37 3.85 12.29
N GLU A 6 10.86 3.95 13.52
CA GLU A 6 10.20 2.82 14.20
C GLU A 6 8.95 2.34 13.44
N THR A 7 8.25 3.26 12.76
CA THR A 7 7.11 2.92 11.90
C THR A 7 7.56 2.19 10.63
N ILE A 8 8.67 2.61 10.02
CA ILE A 8 9.27 1.94 8.86
C ILE A 8 9.67 0.50 9.23
N ASP A 9 10.40 0.35 10.33
CA ASP A 9 10.88 -0.95 10.80
C ASP A 9 9.71 -1.89 11.11
N GLU A 10 8.65 -1.40 11.76
CA GLU A 10 7.43 -2.17 11.97
C GLU A 10 6.82 -2.63 10.65
N VAL A 11 6.60 -1.72 9.69
CA VAL A 11 5.96 -2.05 8.41
C VAL A 11 6.72 -3.14 7.65
N PHE A 12 8.06 -3.04 7.60
CA PHE A 12 8.91 -3.98 6.86
C PHE A 12 9.29 -5.25 7.64
N SER A 13 9.10 -5.29 8.97
CA SER A 13 9.28 -6.53 9.76
C SER A 13 8.20 -7.59 9.49
N ASN A 14 7.08 -7.19 8.87
CA ASN A 14 5.97 -8.09 8.57
C ASN A 14 6.28 -9.03 7.41
N LYS A 15 5.61 -10.18 7.39
CA LYS A 15 5.70 -11.15 6.29
C LYS A 15 4.88 -10.67 5.09
N LEU A 16 5.47 -9.78 4.30
CA LEU A 16 4.88 -9.25 3.08
C LEU A 16 5.07 -10.23 1.92
N PHE A 17 4.22 -10.15 0.89
CA PHE A 17 4.44 -10.80 -0.41
C PHE A 17 4.51 -12.34 -0.44
N TYR A 18 4.25 -13.02 0.67
CA TYR A 18 4.47 -14.47 0.77
C TYR A 18 3.53 -15.35 -0.07
N ASN A 19 2.45 -14.79 -0.62
CA ASN A 19 1.53 -15.50 -1.50
C ASN A 19 1.73 -15.12 -2.98
N ILE A 20 2.66 -14.22 -3.33
CA ILE A 20 2.93 -13.93 -4.74
C ILE A 20 3.39 -15.22 -5.43
N GLY A 21 2.67 -15.61 -6.48
CA GLY A 21 2.97 -16.82 -7.27
C GLY A 21 2.47 -18.12 -6.66
N ASN A 22 1.80 -18.09 -5.49
CA ASN A 22 1.23 -19.28 -4.87
C ASN A 22 -0.27 -19.40 -5.16
N THR A 23 -0.75 -20.61 -5.43
CA THR A 23 -2.19 -20.91 -5.51
C THR A 23 -2.77 -20.97 -4.10
N ILE A 24 -3.84 -20.22 -3.83
CA ILE A 24 -4.55 -20.31 -2.54
C ILE A 24 -5.83 -21.13 -2.75
N ASP A 25 -5.78 -22.40 -2.35
CA ASP A 25 -6.88 -23.35 -2.51
C ASP A 25 -8.11 -23.04 -1.63
N SER A 26 -7.98 -22.14 -0.65
CA SER A 26 -8.97 -21.91 0.41
C SER A 26 -9.81 -20.64 0.27
N ILE A 27 -9.61 -19.84 -0.79
CA ILE A 27 -10.31 -18.58 -0.98
C ILE A 27 -11.01 -18.59 -2.34
N ASN A 28 -12.33 -18.32 -2.38
CA ASN A 28 -13.18 -18.20 -3.58
C ASN A 28 -12.83 -16.98 -4.47
N ILE A 29 -11.55 -16.65 -4.57
CA ILE A 29 -10.99 -15.55 -5.31
C ILE A 29 -10.27 -16.14 -6.54
N LYS A 30 -10.81 -15.87 -7.73
CA LYS A 30 -10.21 -16.29 -9.00
C LYS A 30 -8.95 -15.48 -9.30
N THR A 31 -7.83 -16.16 -9.48
CA THR A 31 -6.61 -15.59 -10.09
C THR A 31 -6.93 -14.94 -11.43
N GLU A 32 -6.54 -13.67 -11.62
CA GLU A 32 -6.46 -13.05 -12.94
C GLU A 32 -5.15 -13.49 -13.62
N SER A 33 -5.11 -13.61 -14.95
CA SER A 33 -3.85 -13.87 -15.64
C SER A 33 -2.84 -12.73 -15.39
N TYR A 34 -1.54 -13.01 -15.45
CA TYR A 34 -0.51 -11.98 -15.30
C TYR A 34 -0.70 -10.80 -16.24
N GLU A 35 -1.10 -11.06 -17.49
CA GLU A 35 -1.43 -10.00 -18.44
C GLU A 35 -2.53 -9.06 -17.93
N LYS A 36 -3.55 -9.60 -17.25
CA LYS A 36 -4.62 -8.80 -16.64
C LYS A 36 -4.12 -8.06 -15.41
N PHE A 37 -3.29 -8.70 -14.58
CA PHE A 37 -2.62 -8.03 -13.47
C PHE A 37 -1.80 -6.83 -13.94
N ILE A 38 -0.93 -7.03 -14.93
CA ILE A 38 -0.09 -5.97 -15.52
C ILE A 38 -0.96 -4.88 -16.13
N LYS A 39 -2.00 -5.24 -16.88
CA LYS A 39 -2.94 -4.25 -17.42
C LYS A 39 -3.64 -3.46 -16.32
N SER A 40 -3.98 -4.11 -15.21
CA SER A 40 -4.73 -3.50 -14.13
C SER A 40 -3.87 -2.57 -13.28
N ILE A 41 -2.67 -3.00 -12.87
CA ILE A 41 -1.75 -2.17 -12.09
C ILE A 41 -1.20 -0.99 -12.90
N LYS A 42 -1.11 -1.13 -14.24
CA LYS A 42 -0.76 -0.04 -15.16
C LYS A 42 -1.99 0.76 -15.61
N SER A 43 -3.19 0.47 -15.10
CA SER A 43 -4.39 1.16 -15.55
C SER A 43 -4.52 2.53 -14.92
N LEU A 44 -5.03 3.49 -15.69
CA LEU A 44 -5.41 4.81 -15.19
C LEU A 44 -6.42 4.72 -14.03
N ASN A 45 -7.27 3.69 -14.02
CA ASN A 45 -8.22 3.49 -12.93
C ASN A 45 -7.49 3.20 -11.60
N TRP A 46 -6.45 2.36 -11.63
CA TRP A 46 -5.63 2.08 -10.46
C TRP A 46 -4.87 3.33 -10.00
N GLU A 47 -4.24 4.04 -10.92
CA GLU A 47 -3.54 5.30 -10.63
C GLU A 47 -4.46 6.33 -9.98
N ASN A 48 -5.65 6.57 -10.56
CA ASN A 48 -6.64 7.49 -10.01
C ASN A 48 -7.11 7.08 -8.61
N THR A 49 -7.29 5.76 -8.38
CA THR A 49 -7.71 5.26 -7.06
C THR A 49 -6.65 5.54 -5.98
N ASN A 50 -5.37 5.33 -6.30
CA ASN A 50 -4.27 5.69 -5.41
C ASN A 50 -4.15 7.20 -5.19
N LEU A 51 -4.38 7.99 -6.26
CA LEU A 51 -4.34 9.44 -6.19
C LEU A 51 -5.46 9.99 -5.30
N ASP A 52 -6.67 9.44 -5.39
CA ASP A 52 -7.79 9.80 -4.51
C ASP A 52 -7.47 9.47 -3.05
N GLY A 53 -6.96 8.27 -2.78
CA GLY A 53 -6.54 7.87 -1.43
C GLY A 53 -5.42 8.76 -0.86
N PHE A 54 -4.46 9.15 -1.70
CA PHE A 54 -3.44 10.14 -1.34
C PHE A 54 -4.05 11.50 -1.02
N ASN A 55 -4.92 12.02 -1.88
CA ASN A 55 -5.56 13.32 -1.71
C ASN A 55 -6.37 13.36 -0.41
N GLU A 56 -7.11 12.29 -0.10
CA GLU A 56 -7.85 12.18 1.16
C GLU A 56 -6.91 12.21 2.37
N LEU A 57 -5.83 11.43 2.35
CA LEU A 57 -4.84 11.40 3.43
C LEU A 57 -4.20 12.77 3.63
N TYR A 58 -3.70 13.37 2.55
CA TYR A 58 -3.04 14.67 2.55
C TYR A 58 -3.97 15.77 3.07
N ASN A 59 -5.18 15.87 2.51
CA ASN A 59 -6.16 16.86 2.94
C ASN A 59 -6.56 16.68 4.40
N PHE A 60 -6.70 15.45 4.88
CA PHE A 60 -7.01 15.18 6.28
C PHE A 60 -5.91 15.69 7.21
N ILE A 61 -4.65 15.40 6.91
CA ILE A 61 -3.50 15.80 7.73
C ILE A 61 -3.33 17.32 7.69
N HIS A 62 -3.37 17.91 6.50
CA HIS A 62 -3.22 19.34 6.27
C HIS A 62 -4.31 20.15 6.97
N ASN A 63 -5.59 19.82 6.72
CA ASN A 63 -6.73 20.59 7.24
C ASN A 63 -6.86 20.52 8.76
N ARG A 64 -6.43 19.41 9.37
CA ARG A 64 -6.45 19.26 10.83
C ARG A 64 -5.25 19.88 11.53
N LYS A 65 -4.33 20.50 10.78
CA LYS A 65 -3.12 21.13 11.30
C LYS A 65 -2.42 20.21 12.31
N ILE A 66 -2.30 18.93 11.96
CA ILE A 66 -1.49 18.01 12.76
C ILE A 66 -0.10 18.64 12.77
N LYS A 67 0.39 19.08 13.94
CA LYS A 67 1.67 19.83 14.04
C LYS A 67 2.79 19.10 13.31
N GLU A 68 2.73 17.78 13.31
CA GLU A 68 3.75 16.93 12.71
C GLU A 68 3.71 16.91 11.18
N TYR A 69 2.67 17.48 10.56
CA TYR A 69 2.61 17.78 9.13
C TYR A 69 3.78 18.64 8.65
N GLU A 70 4.32 19.52 9.51
CA GLU A 70 5.50 20.33 9.17
C GLU A 70 6.72 19.47 8.79
N ASN A 71 6.73 18.19 9.16
CA ASN A 71 7.78 17.24 8.82
C ASN A 71 7.41 16.32 7.63
N TRP A 72 6.30 16.56 6.93
CA TRP A 72 5.83 15.71 5.82
C TRP A 72 6.93 15.44 4.79
N ASP A 73 7.56 16.50 4.26
CA ASP A 73 8.60 16.37 3.24
C ASP A 73 9.82 15.60 3.76
N ARG A 74 10.24 15.93 4.99
CA ARG A 74 11.32 15.21 5.68
C ARG A 74 11.02 13.72 5.82
N TYR A 75 9.80 13.36 6.20
CA TYR A 75 9.39 11.95 6.34
C TYR A 75 9.34 11.25 4.98
N VAL A 76 8.85 11.92 3.94
CA VAL A 76 8.88 11.40 2.57
C VAL A 76 10.31 11.05 2.15
N ASP A 77 11.28 11.91 2.46
CA ASP A 77 12.69 11.66 2.12
C ASP A 77 13.28 10.50 2.92
N ILE A 78 13.07 10.46 4.24
CA ILE A 78 13.50 9.34 5.10
C ILE A 78 12.94 8.01 4.58
N ILE A 79 11.66 7.97 4.22
CA ILE A 79 11.03 6.75 3.71
C ILE A 79 11.64 6.36 2.36
N LYS A 80 11.87 7.32 1.46
CA LYS A 80 12.47 7.07 0.14
C LYS A 80 13.87 6.46 0.25
N GLU A 81 14.69 6.94 1.18
CA GLU A 81 16.02 6.37 1.43
C GLU A 81 15.94 4.92 1.91
N LYS A 82 14.93 4.58 2.72
CA LYS A 82 14.70 3.22 3.23
C LYS A 82 14.03 2.27 2.23
N ARG A 83 13.58 2.75 1.06
CA ARG A 83 12.97 1.92 0.00
C ARG A 83 13.91 0.86 -0.58
N VAL A 84 15.22 0.92 -0.31
CA VAL A 84 16.18 -0.12 -0.73
C VAL A 84 15.75 -1.51 -0.24
N VAL A 85 15.16 -1.58 0.97
CA VAL A 85 14.65 -2.84 1.56
C VAL A 85 13.56 -3.48 0.70
N LEU A 86 12.72 -2.70 0.02
CA LEU A 86 11.67 -3.22 -0.85
C LEU A 86 12.22 -3.92 -2.11
N ASN A 87 13.38 -3.48 -2.62
CA ASN A 87 14.03 -4.15 -3.75
C ASN A 87 14.53 -5.56 -3.37
N GLU A 88 14.92 -5.75 -2.11
CA GLU A 88 15.38 -7.05 -1.61
C GLU A 88 14.21 -7.99 -1.31
N LEU A 89 13.08 -7.43 -0.86
CA LEU A 89 11.87 -8.18 -0.54
C LEU A 89 11.09 -8.65 -1.77
N ILE A 90 11.29 -8.02 -2.93
CA ILE A 90 10.48 -8.25 -4.12
C ILE A 90 11.39 -8.61 -5.31
N LYS A 91 11.35 -9.87 -5.75
CA LYS A 91 11.96 -10.31 -7.02
C LYS A 91 10.95 -10.18 -8.17
N PHE A 92 10.61 -8.95 -8.53
CA PHE A 92 9.71 -8.65 -9.64
C PHE A 92 10.50 -8.01 -10.78
N ASN A 93 10.35 -8.51 -12.00
CA ASN A 93 11.13 -8.03 -13.14
C ASN A 93 10.51 -6.81 -13.85
N GLU A 94 9.25 -6.47 -13.54
CA GLU A 94 8.57 -5.28 -14.07
C GLU A 94 8.85 -4.06 -13.19
N GLU A 95 9.66 -3.15 -13.70
CA GLU A 95 10.07 -1.93 -13.00
C GLU A 95 8.88 -1.06 -12.59
N GLU A 96 7.87 -0.93 -13.46
CA GLU A 96 6.66 -0.14 -13.19
C GLU A 96 5.88 -0.67 -11.97
N VAL A 97 5.82 -2.00 -11.81
CA VAL A 97 5.16 -2.64 -10.67
C VAL A 97 5.94 -2.37 -9.38
N LEU A 98 7.27 -2.43 -9.43
CA LEU A 98 8.11 -2.08 -8.30
C LEU A 98 7.96 -0.61 -7.90
N ILE A 99 7.83 0.29 -8.88
CA ILE A 99 7.59 1.72 -8.64
C ILE A 99 6.25 1.92 -7.93
N ASP A 100 5.18 1.29 -8.43
CA ASP A 100 3.85 1.35 -7.80
C ASP A 100 3.88 0.87 -6.34
N ILE A 101 4.46 -0.31 -6.10
CA ILE A 101 4.59 -0.86 -4.75
C ILE A 101 5.37 0.09 -3.84
N LYS A 102 6.50 0.67 -4.30
CA LYS A 102 7.27 1.65 -3.52
C LYS A 102 6.46 2.89 -3.17
N TYR A 103 5.62 3.37 -4.08
CA TYR A 103 4.70 4.48 -3.81
C TYR A 103 3.64 4.10 -2.78
N ASN A 104 3.00 2.94 -2.93
CA ASN A 104 2.02 2.44 -1.98
C ASN A 104 2.61 2.33 -0.57
N PHE A 105 3.80 1.75 -0.43
CA PHE A 105 4.46 1.63 0.88
C PHE A 105 4.82 2.98 1.50
N LEU A 106 5.19 3.98 0.69
CA LEU A 106 5.43 5.32 1.22
C LEU A 106 4.18 5.89 1.89
N PHE A 107 3.03 5.79 1.24
CA PHE A 107 1.80 6.30 1.81
C PHE A 107 1.24 5.42 2.93
N ILE A 108 1.48 4.11 2.89
CA ILE A 108 1.19 3.21 4.02
C ILE A 108 1.96 3.61 5.26
N ILE A 109 3.26 3.88 5.14
CA ILE A 109 4.10 4.29 6.27
C ILE A 109 3.62 5.65 6.82
N LEU A 110 3.38 6.62 5.94
CA LEU A 110 2.83 7.92 6.34
C LEU A 110 1.48 7.77 7.04
N TYR A 111 0.56 6.98 6.48
CA TYR A 111 -0.72 6.67 7.10
C TYR A 111 -0.53 6.08 8.51
N LYS A 112 0.31 5.04 8.65
CA LYS A 112 0.55 4.39 9.95
C LYS A 112 1.11 5.38 10.96
N TYR A 113 2.08 6.21 10.55
CA TYR A 113 2.65 7.24 11.40
C TYR A 113 1.59 8.27 11.84
N TYR A 114 0.85 8.85 10.90
CA TYR A 114 -0.14 9.90 11.21
C TYR A 114 -1.39 9.37 11.93
N SER A 115 -1.73 8.08 11.77
CA SER A 115 -2.81 7.42 12.51
C SER A 115 -2.57 7.36 14.02
N GLN A 116 -1.33 7.58 14.48
CA GLN A 116 -1.01 7.70 15.90
C GLN A 116 -1.58 8.98 16.52
N PHE A 117 -1.73 10.03 15.72
CA PHE A 117 -2.22 11.35 16.14
C PHE A 117 -3.74 11.47 16.01
N ASN A 118 -4.34 10.75 15.05
CA ASN A 118 -5.78 10.78 14.87
C ASN A 118 -6.32 9.46 14.29
N LYS A 119 -7.16 8.76 15.07
CA LYS A 119 -7.79 7.50 14.64
C LYS A 119 -8.90 7.65 13.59
N LYS A 120 -9.34 8.89 13.30
CA LYS A 120 -10.34 9.18 12.25
C LYS A 120 -9.71 9.43 10.87
N ILE A 121 -8.41 9.17 10.71
CA ILE A 121 -7.70 9.31 9.44
C ILE A 121 -8.29 8.37 8.38
N PRO A 122 -8.39 8.78 7.10
CA PRO A 122 -8.91 7.92 6.03
C PRO A 122 -8.15 6.60 5.95
N ASP A 123 -8.89 5.48 5.91
CA ASP A 123 -8.35 4.12 6.10
C ASP A 123 -7.92 3.43 4.81
N TYR A 124 -7.90 4.15 3.68
CA TYR A 124 -7.51 3.61 2.37
C TYR A 124 -6.18 2.85 2.44
N PHE A 125 -5.14 3.49 2.97
CA PHE A 125 -3.81 2.89 3.07
C PHE A 125 -3.71 1.80 4.15
N ASP A 126 -4.62 1.76 5.13
CA ASP A 126 -4.71 0.59 6.02
C ASP A 126 -5.21 -0.62 5.26
N LYS A 127 -6.29 -0.46 4.49
CA LYS A 127 -6.86 -1.52 3.65
C LYS A 127 -5.86 -2.00 2.61
N LEU A 128 -5.15 -1.07 1.97
CA LEU A 128 -4.07 -1.38 1.04
C LEU A 128 -2.96 -2.20 1.72
N TYR A 129 -2.58 -1.82 2.94
CA TYR A 129 -1.59 -2.57 3.71
C TYR A 129 -2.07 -3.97 4.11
N GLN A 130 -3.34 -4.12 4.50
CA GLN A 130 -3.91 -5.44 4.79
C GLN A 130 -3.78 -6.39 3.60
N VAL A 131 -3.99 -5.87 2.38
CA VAL A 131 -3.74 -6.66 1.17
C VAL A 131 -2.30 -7.15 1.13
N TYR A 132 -1.30 -6.29 1.30
CA TYR A 132 0.10 -6.73 1.34
C TYR A 132 0.41 -7.73 2.46
N LEU A 133 -0.19 -7.57 3.63
CA LEU A 133 -0.10 -8.51 4.77
C LEU A 133 -0.73 -9.87 4.48
N PHE A 134 -1.72 -9.93 3.58
CA PHE A 134 -2.23 -11.20 3.05
C PHE A 134 -1.31 -11.79 1.97
N GLY A 135 -0.13 -11.20 1.71
CA GLY A 135 0.92 -11.79 0.88
C GLY A 135 0.86 -11.41 -0.60
N ASN A 136 0.41 -10.21 -0.93
CA ASN A 136 -0.43 -9.95 -2.10
C ASN A 136 -0.16 -8.54 -2.71
N ILE A 137 -0.23 -8.33 -4.05
CA ILE A 137 0.15 -7.04 -4.72
C ILE A 137 -1.05 -6.31 -5.38
N PRO A 138 -1.73 -5.38 -4.70
CA PRO A 138 -2.97 -4.76 -5.18
C PRO A 138 -2.82 -4.15 -6.58
N CYS A 139 -3.77 -4.46 -7.47
CA CYS A 139 -3.78 -3.96 -8.84
C CYS A 139 -5.14 -3.38 -9.27
N ASN A 140 -6.15 -3.43 -8.41
CA ASN A 140 -7.45 -2.79 -8.59
C ASN A 140 -8.18 -2.72 -7.25
N PHE A 141 -8.81 -1.59 -6.96
CA PHE A 141 -9.68 -1.40 -5.80
C PHE A 141 -11.03 -0.90 -6.30
N LYS A 142 -12.04 -1.78 -6.37
CA LYS A 142 -13.42 -1.30 -6.36
C LYS A 142 -13.82 -1.10 -4.91
N TYR A 143 -14.21 0.13 -4.57
CA TYR A 143 -14.71 0.56 -3.26
C TYR A 143 -15.26 -0.60 -2.42
N PHE A 144 -14.64 -0.83 -1.26
CA PHE A 144 -15.07 -1.80 -0.26
C PHE A 144 -16.44 -1.43 0.28
N GLU A 145 -17.52 -1.81 -0.43
CA GLU A 145 -18.80 -2.03 0.22
C GLU A 145 -18.67 -3.27 1.11
N LYS A 146 -19.26 -3.15 2.31
CA LYS A 146 -19.10 -3.95 3.54
C LYS A 146 -19.18 -5.48 3.45
N GLU A 147 -19.34 -6.07 2.27
CA GLU A 147 -19.53 -7.51 2.09
C GLU A 147 -18.40 -8.21 1.34
N ASN A 148 -17.35 -7.49 0.91
CA ASN A 148 -16.29 -8.10 0.12
C ASN A 148 -14.89 -7.58 0.47
N ILE A 149 -14.43 -7.87 1.69
CA ILE A 149 -13.00 -7.76 2.08
C ILE A 149 -12.11 -8.60 1.12
N ASN A 150 -12.73 -9.52 0.38
CA ASN A 150 -12.13 -10.44 -0.59
C ASN A 150 -12.03 -9.92 -2.04
N LYS A 151 -12.14 -8.61 -2.30
CA LYS A 151 -12.06 -8.07 -3.69
C LYS A 151 -10.76 -7.29 -4.01
N GLY A 152 -9.76 -7.35 -3.15
CA GLY A 152 -8.36 -7.14 -3.53
C GLY A 152 -7.74 -8.50 -3.86
N VAL A 153 -7.69 -8.86 -5.15
CA VAL A 153 -7.40 -10.21 -5.63
C VAL A 153 -6.05 -10.26 -6.34
N PHE A 154 -5.29 -11.35 -6.14
CA PHE A 154 -4.01 -11.69 -6.82
C PHE A 154 -4.11 -13.01 -7.56
N TYR A 155 -3.18 -13.31 -8.46
CA TYR A 155 -2.00 -14.18 -8.28
C TYR A 155 -1.28 -14.32 -9.63
N TYR A 156 0.00 -14.70 -9.62
CA TYR A 156 0.89 -14.71 -10.80
C TYR A 156 0.58 -15.81 -11.82
N TRP A 157 0.93 -15.52 -13.08
CA TRP A 157 1.54 -16.40 -14.09
C TRP A 157 2.36 -15.57 -15.08
#